data_AF-A0AAD5SKR1-F1
#
_entry.id   AF-A0AAD5SKR1-F1
#
_cell.length_a   1.000
_cell.length_b   1.000
_cell.length_c   1.000
_cell.angle_alpha   90.00
_cell.angle_beta   90.00
_cell.angle_gamma   90.00
#
_symmetry.space_group_name_H-M   'P 1'
#
loop_
_entity.id
_entity.type
_entity.pdbx_description
1 polymer ?
#
loop_
_entity_poly.entity_id
_entity_poly.type
_entity_poly.pdbx_seq_one_letter_code
_entity_poly.pdbx_strand_id
1 'polypeptide(L)'
;MAEDPYFALKDEVQTNVSNSQKLFQNWQASLNDPNTSSSAVDAFQRDTDALKEALLDIEEDLKALEETIAIVEVNPAKFRLDVREIGQRKEFIAKTRRQVQALFKPAKTVQTTDRYGRTEDEYRQSNTKFIEREQQQQQMLMRQQDEQLDDVYDTVVGLKDIAHVMGNELEDQTS
;
A
#
# COMPACT_ATOMS: atom_id res chain seq x y z
N MET A 1 4.70 32.83 -20.59
CA MET A 1 4.00 31.56 -20.83
C MET A 1 3.80 30.93 -19.45
N ALA A 2 2.62 30.40 -19.14
CA ALA A 2 2.45 29.69 -17.87
C ALA A 2 3.31 28.43 -17.91
N GLU A 3 4.07 28.19 -16.84
CA GLU A 3 4.83 26.95 -16.64
C GLU A 3 3.83 25.79 -16.46
N ASP A 4 4.14 24.63 -17.04
CA ASP A 4 3.23 23.48 -16.98
C ASP A 4 3.22 22.91 -15.56
N PRO A 5 2.09 22.98 -14.83
CA PRO A 5 1.99 22.55 -13.44
C PRO A 5 2.29 21.05 -13.25
N TYR A 6 2.23 20.25 -14.32
CA TYR A 6 2.60 18.85 -14.30
C TYR A 6 4.01 18.62 -13.74
N PHE A 7 5.00 19.45 -14.11
CA PHE A 7 6.38 19.20 -13.72
C PHE A 7 6.60 19.44 -12.22
N ALA A 8 5.98 20.48 -11.66
CA ALA A 8 6.03 20.74 -10.22
C ALA A 8 5.40 19.58 -9.42
N LEU A 9 4.22 19.13 -9.83
CA LEU A 9 3.54 18.01 -9.15
C LEU A 9 4.28 16.69 -9.35
N LYS A 10 4.87 16.45 -10.53
CA LYS A 10 5.74 15.30 -10.77
C LYS A 10 6.94 15.30 -9.82
N ASP A 11 7.61 16.44 -9.63
CA ASP A 11 8.79 16.52 -8.77
C ASP A 11 8.43 16.37 -7.28
N GLU A 12 7.26 16.88 -6.87
CA GLU A 12 6.68 16.65 -5.55
C GLU A 12 6.39 15.16 -5.31
N VAL A 13 5.69 14.50 -6.24
CA VAL A 13 5.43 13.05 -6.19
C VAL A 13 6.74 12.26 -6.10
N GLN A 14 7.77 12.61 -6.89
CA GLN A 14 9.07 11.94 -6.83
C GLN A 14 9.76 12.11 -5.46
N THR A 15 9.61 13.28 -4.85
CA THR A 15 10.13 13.57 -3.51
C THR A 15 9.38 12.74 -2.47
N ASN A 16 8.05 12.70 -2.54
CA ASN A 16 7.21 11.94 -1.61
C ASN A 16 7.44 10.43 -1.71
N VAL A 17 7.63 9.89 -2.93
CA VAL A 17 8.02 8.49 -3.14
C VAL A 17 9.37 8.19 -2.50
N SER A 18 10.36 9.07 -2.68
CA SER A 18 11.70 8.89 -2.09
C SER A 18 11.65 8.95 -0.56
N ASN A 19 10.80 9.80 0.01
CA ASN A 19 10.57 9.87 1.45
C ASN A 19 9.85 8.61 1.96
N SER A 20 8.82 8.14 1.26
CA SER A 20 8.09 6.91 1.60
C SER A 20 9.00 5.68 1.59
N GLN A 21 9.96 5.61 0.65
CA GLN A 21 10.96 4.55 0.64
C GLN A 21 11.86 4.57 1.88
N LYS A 22 12.26 5.74 2.37
CA LYS A 22 13.05 5.87 3.61
C LYS A 22 12.23 5.50 4.84
N LEU A 23 10.99 5.97 4.93
CA LEU A 23 10.06 5.59 5.99
C LEU A 23 9.87 4.08 6.02
N PHE A 24 9.69 3.46 4.86
CA PHE A 24 9.57 2.02 4.74
C PHE A 24 10.84 1.28 5.18
N GLN A 25 12.03 1.75 4.81
CA GLN A 25 13.29 1.16 5.28
C GLN A 25 13.46 1.24 6.81
N ASN A 26 13.11 2.38 7.41
CA ASN A 26 13.14 2.56 8.86
C ASN A 26 12.13 1.63 9.54
N TRP A 27 10.90 1.57 9.02
CA TRP A 27 9.85 0.67 9.47
C TRP A 27 10.29 -0.80 9.42
N GLN A 28 10.94 -1.22 8.33
CA GLN A 28 11.52 -2.57 8.21
C GLN A 28 12.64 -2.80 9.23
N ALA A 29 13.48 -1.81 9.50
CA ALA A 29 14.53 -1.93 10.51
C ALA A 29 13.93 -2.12 11.90
N SER A 30 12.91 -1.35 12.26
CA SER A 30 12.18 -1.47 13.52
C SER A 30 11.48 -2.82 13.67
N LEU A 31 10.95 -3.40 12.59
CA LEU A 31 10.35 -4.73 12.62
C LEU A 31 11.36 -5.84 12.96
N ASN A 32 12.63 -5.65 12.59
CA ASN A 32 13.70 -6.60 12.88
C ASN A 32 14.44 -6.30 14.19
N ASP A 33 14.10 -5.20 14.88
CA ASP A 33 14.68 -4.84 16.16
C ASP A 33 14.02 -5.66 17.28
N PRO A 34 14.78 -6.45 18.07
CA PRO A 34 14.22 -7.20 19.19
C PRO A 34 13.77 -6.31 20.36
N ASN A 35 14.02 -4.99 20.31
CA ASN A 35 13.59 -4.06 21.34
C ASN A 35 12.07 -3.81 21.30
N THR A 36 11.36 -4.39 22.26
CA THR A 36 9.91 -4.23 22.44
C THR A 36 9.57 -3.24 23.55
N SER A 37 10.40 -2.26 23.86
CA SER A 37 10.05 -1.23 24.86
C SER A 37 8.83 -0.41 24.40
N SER A 38 8.03 0.12 25.33
CA SER A 38 6.89 0.98 24.98
C SER A 38 7.29 2.14 24.06
N SER A 39 8.46 2.74 24.31
CA SER A 39 9.03 3.78 23.45
C SER A 39 9.37 3.31 22.03
N ALA A 40 9.76 2.05 21.85
CA ALA A 40 10.06 1.45 20.55
C ALA A 40 8.77 1.13 19.79
N VAL A 41 7.75 0.62 20.48
CA VAL A 41 6.42 0.40 19.90
C VAL A 41 5.77 1.72 19.49
N ASP A 42 5.86 2.76 20.32
CA ASP A 42 5.38 4.11 19.96
C ASP A 42 6.10 4.67 18.73
N ALA A 43 7.40 4.41 18.59
CA ALA A 43 8.17 4.82 17.41
C ALA A 43 7.73 4.06 16.16
N PHE A 44 7.58 2.73 16.27
CA PHE A 44 7.07 1.89 15.20
C PHE A 44 5.67 2.32 14.73
N GLN A 45 4.78 2.66 15.68
CA GLN A 45 3.45 3.16 15.37
C GLN A 45 3.50 4.48 14.59
N ARG A 46 4.30 5.44 15.06
CA ARG A 46 4.50 6.72 14.37
C ARG A 46 5.04 6.53 12.96
N ASP A 47 6.03 5.66 12.78
CA ASP A 47 6.61 5.37 11.46
C ASP A 47 5.60 4.70 10.54
N THR A 48 4.76 3.81 11.10
CA THR A 48 3.65 3.17 10.39
C THR A 48 2.63 4.19 9.90
N ASP A 49 2.18 5.10 10.77
CA ASP A 49 1.17 6.10 10.41
C ASP A 49 1.73 7.16 9.46
N ALA A 50 2.97 7.61 9.65
CA ALA A 50 3.65 8.50 8.72
C ALA A 50 3.80 7.88 7.32
N LEU A 51 4.13 6.59 7.24
CA LEU A 51 4.20 5.88 5.96
C LEU A 51 2.82 5.78 5.29
N LYS A 52 1.75 5.51 6.04
CA LYS A 52 0.38 5.45 5.49
C LYS A 52 -0.04 6.79 4.89
N GLU A 53 0.10 7.87 5.65
CA GLU A 53 -0.25 9.23 5.21
C GLU A 53 0.53 9.58 3.95
N ALA A 54 1.84 9.36 3.94
CA ALA A 54 2.67 9.65 2.77
C ALA A 54 2.28 8.84 1.52
N LEU A 55 1.89 7.57 1.68
CA LEU A 55 1.43 6.75 0.56
C LEU A 55 0.02 7.15 0.07
N LEU A 56 -0.86 7.60 0.97
CA LEU A 56 -2.18 8.12 0.64
C LEU A 56 -2.06 9.42 -0.18
N ASP A 57 -1.24 10.36 0.29
CA ASP A 57 -0.98 11.62 -0.40
C ASP A 57 -0.48 11.38 -1.84
N ILE A 58 0.45 10.44 -2.03
CA ILE A 58 0.95 10.09 -3.36
C ILE A 58 -0.16 9.53 -4.25
N GLU A 59 -1.05 8.67 -3.74
CA GLU A 59 -2.15 8.13 -4.55
C GLU A 59 -3.17 9.21 -4.94
N GLU A 60 -3.44 10.17 -4.05
CA GLU A 60 -4.28 11.34 -4.36
C GLU A 60 -3.64 12.21 -5.45
N ASP A 61 -2.33 12.50 -5.35
CA ASP A 61 -1.57 13.23 -6.37
C ASP A 61 -1.59 12.50 -7.72
N LEU A 62 -1.41 11.18 -7.73
CA LEU A 62 -1.45 10.37 -8.94
C LEU A 62 -2.83 10.40 -9.59
N LYS A 63 -3.90 10.35 -8.79
CA LYS A 63 -5.27 10.47 -9.29
C LYS A 63 -5.51 11.84 -9.93
N ALA A 64 -5.06 12.92 -9.27
CA ALA A 64 -5.16 14.27 -9.83
C ALA A 64 -4.39 14.38 -11.16
N LEU A 65 -3.18 13.80 -11.24
CA LEU A 65 -2.40 13.74 -12.47
C LEU A 65 -3.13 12.98 -13.59
N GLU A 66 -3.78 11.86 -13.29
CA GLU A 66 -4.58 11.12 -14.29
C GLU A 66 -5.75 11.93 -14.82
N GLU A 67 -6.48 12.63 -13.94
CA GLU A 67 -7.57 13.52 -14.32
C GLU A 67 -7.06 14.64 -15.23
N THR A 68 -5.91 15.24 -14.92
CA THR A 68 -5.32 16.27 -15.78
C THR A 68 -4.92 15.74 -17.16
N ILE A 69 -4.35 14.54 -17.23
CA ILE A 69 -3.97 13.90 -18.49
C ILE A 69 -5.22 13.60 -19.31
N ALA A 70 -6.28 13.08 -18.69
CA ALA A 70 -7.53 12.81 -19.38
C ALA A 70 -8.12 14.07 -20.04
N ILE A 71 -8.02 15.23 -19.37
CA ILE A 71 -8.43 16.53 -19.95
C ILE A 71 -7.53 16.93 -21.12
N VAL A 72 -6.22 16.77 -20.98
CA VAL A 72 -5.24 17.09 -22.04
C VAL A 72 -5.49 16.24 -23.29
N GLU A 73 -5.80 14.96 -23.13
CA GLU A 73 -6.05 14.04 -24.25
C GLU A 73 -7.26 14.40 -25.10
N VAL A 74 -8.27 15.04 -24.51
CA VAL A 74 -9.45 15.52 -25.25
C VAL A 74 -9.07 16.65 -26.21
N ASN A 75 -8.08 17.49 -25.87
CA ASN A 75 -7.65 18.58 -26.73
C ASN A 75 -6.15 18.91 -26.60
N PRO A 76 -5.25 18.07 -27.16
CA PRO A 76 -3.80 18.24 -27.02
C PRO A 76 -3.28 19.55 -27.63
N ALA A 77 -3.92 20.00 -28.72
CA ALA A 77 -3.54 21.23 -29.43
C ALA A 77 -3.69 22.49 -28.56
N LYS A 78 -4.68 22.53 -27.66
CA LYS A 78 -4.88 23.64 -26.71
C LYS A 78 -3.72 23.74 -25.72
N PHE A 79 -3.14 22.61 -25.32
CA PHE A 79 -2.06 22.54 -24.33
C PHE A 79 -0.67 22.46 -24.97
N ARG A 80 -0.58 22.36 -26.30
CA ARG A 80 0.68 22.22 -27.05
C ARG A 80 1.51 21.01 -26.61
N LEU A 81 0.83 19.95 -26.17
CA LEU A 81 1.45 18.69 -25.76
C LEU A 81 1.38 17.70 -26.92
N ASP A 82 2.49 17.03 -27.21
CA ASP A 82 2.53 15.98 -28.23
C ASP A 82 2.18 14.61 -27.63
N VAL A 83 1.85 13.65 -28.50
CA VAL A 83 1.44 12.30 -28.09
C VAL A 83 2.52 11.57 -27.30
N ARG A 84 3.81 11.85 -27.56
CA ARG A 84 4.93 11.24 -26.84
C ARG A 84 5.02 11.78 -25.43
N GLU A 85 4.89 13.08 -25.25
CA GLU A 85 4.84 13.72 -23.93
C GLU A 85 3.70 13.15 -23.10
N ILE A 86 2.47 13.10 -23.64
CA ILE A 86 1.32 12.47 -22.96
C ILE A 86 1.62 11.02 -22.57
N GLY A 87 2.25 10.26 -23.48
CA GLY A 87 2.68 8.88 -23.21
C GLY A 87 3.67 8.78 -22.05
N GLN A 88 4.66 9.68 -21.98
CA GLN A 88 5.63 9.73 -20.87
C GLN A 88 4.95 10.05 -19.53
N ARG A 89 3.95 10.94 -19.52
CA ARG A 89 3.19 11.25 -18.29
C ARG A 89 2.40 10.04 -17.79
N LYS A 90 1.74 9.32 -18.68
CA LYS A 90 1.05 8.07 -18.35
C LYS A 90 2.00 6.99 -17.84
N GLU A 91 3.17 6.85 -18.47
CA GLU A 91 4.18 5.89 -18.04
C GLU A 91 4.72 6.23 -16.64
N PHE A 92 4.95 7.51 -16.36
CA PHE A 92 5.34 7.99 -15.03
C PHE A 92 4.32 7.56 -13.98
N ILE A 93 3.03 7.88 -14.17
CA ILE A 93 1.96 7.51 -13.22
C ILE A 93 1.90 6.00 -13.01
N ALA A 94 1.90 5.21 -14.08
CA ALA A 94 1.84 3.76 -14.00
C ALA A 94 3.07 3.16 -13.30
N LYS A 95 4.25 3.72 -13.50
CA LYS A 95 5.48 3.31 -12.80
C LYS A 95 5.40 3.66 -11.32
N THR A 96 5.00 4.88 -10.98
CA THR A 96 4.92 5.33 -9.59
C THR A 96 3.88 4.55 -8.80
N ARG A 97 2.68 4.30 -9.38
CA ARG A 97 1.66 3.46 -8.75
C ARG A 97 2.18 2.05 -8.44
N ARG A 98 2.92 1.44 -9.37
CA ARG A 98 3.56 0.13 -9.12
C ARG A 98 4.58 0.18 -7.98
N GLN A 99 5.32 1.28 -7.84
CA GLN A 99 6.27 1.46 -6.74
C GLN A 99 5.54 1.61 -5.40
N VAL A 100 4.49 2.43 -5.34
CA VAL A 100 3.64 2.61 -4.15
C VAL A 100 3.00 1.28 -3.75
N GLN A 101 2.39 0.56 -4.69
CA GLN A 101 1.83 -0.77 -4.46
C GLN A 101 2.88 -1.80 -3.98
N ALA A 102 4.13 -1.70 -4.45
CA ALA A 102 5.20 -2.58 -3.99
C ALA A 102 5.60 -2.28 -2.53
N LEU A 103 5.50 -1.03 -2.07
CA LEU A 103 5.71 -0.66 -0.67
C LEU A 103 4.57 -1.16 0.24
N PHE A 104 3.35 -1.30 -0.30
CA PHE A 104 2.23 -1.92 0.40
C PHE A 104 2.34 -3.46 0.55
N LYS A 105 3.01 -4.15 -0.38
CA LYS A 105 3.13 -5.64 -0.36
C LYS A 105 3.82 -6.26 0.86
N PRO A 106 4.97 -5.77 1.35
CA PRO A 106 5.65 -6.37 2.49
C PRO A 106 4.83 -6.32 3.79
N ALA A 107 3.86 -5.41 3.89
CA ALA A 107 2.92 -5.38 5.02
C ALA A 107 1.97 -6.61 5.08
N LYS A 108 1.76 -7.33 3.96
CA LYS A 108 0.93 -8.56 3.95
C LYS A 108 1.69 -9.84 4.33
N THR A 109 3.01 -9.79 4.46
CA THR A 109 3.86 -10.99 4.69
C THR A 109 4.39 -11.08 6.13
N VAL A 110 3.96 -10.18 7.02
CA VAL A 110 4.12 -10.38 8.48
C VAL A 110 2.96 -11.25 8.97
N GLN A 111 2.81 -12.46 8.39
CA GLN A 111 1.95 -13.48 8.97
C GLN A 111 2.74 -14.15 10.11
N THR A 112 2.39 -13.76 11.33
CA THR A 112 2.24 -14.65 12.49
C THR A 112 3.34 -15.70 12.71
N THR A 113 4.55 -15.27 13.05
CA THR A 113 5.44 -16.15 13.83
C THR A 113 5.22 -15.84 15.31
N ASP A 114 4.26 -16.53 15.91
CA ASP A 114 4.11 -16.58 17.36
C ASP A 114 5.28 -17.37 17.99
N ARG A 115 5.61 -17.09 19.25
CA ARG A 115 6.78 -17.49 20.06
C ARG A 115 7.04 -19.00 20.23
N TYR A 116 6.39 -19.87 19.46
CA TYR A 116 6.51 -21.32 19.53
C TYR A 116 7.04 -22.01 18.26
N GLY A 117 7.51 -21.26 17.26
CA GLY A 117 8.32 -21.82 16.16
C GLY A 117 7.59 -22.84 15.28
N ARG A 118 6.27 -22.70 15.08
CA ARG A 118 5.54 -23.46 14.05
C ARG A 118 5.51 -22.68 12.75
N THR A 119 5.87 -23.34 11.66
CA THR A 119 6.02 -22.73 10.33
C THR A 119 4.68 -22.74 9.58
N GLU A 120 4.43 -21.68 8.80
CA GLU A 120 3.34 -21.45 7.83
C GLU A 120 2.82 -22.70 7.07
N ASP A 121 3.68 -23.70 6.84
CA ASP A 121 3.33 -24.98 6.19
C ASP A 121 2.30 -25.83 6.96
N GLU A 122 2.30 -25.77 8.31
CA GLU A 122 1.32 -26.52 9.11
C GLU A 122 -0.08 -25.89 9.07
N TYR A 123 -0.16 -24.56 8.93
CA TYR A 123 -1.43 -23.85 8.74
C TYR A 123 -2.00 -24.06 7.34
N ARG A 124 -1.16 -24.05 6.31
CA ARG A 124 -1.55 -24.29 4.91
C ARG A 124 -2.20 -25.65 4.69
N GLN A 125 -1.71 -26.71 5.33
CA GLN A 125 -2.32 -28.05 5.22
C GLN A 125 -3.71 -28.15 5.86
N SER A 126 -3.94 -27.44 6.96
CA SER A 126 -5.25 -27.38 7.61
C SER A 126 -6.23 -26.50 6.81
N ASN A 127 -5.77 -25.33 6.36
CA ASN A 127 -6.56 -24.40 5.55
C ASN A 127 -6.92 -24.97 4.17
N THR A 128 -6.05 -25.73 3.51
CA THR A 128 -6.36 -26.31 2.19
C THR A 128 -7.55 -27.29 2.26
N LYS A 129 -7.65 -28.10 3.32
CA LYS A 129 -8.76 -29.04 3.53
C LYS A 129 -10.08 -28.37 3.93
N PHE A 130 -10.03 -27.11 4.37
CA PHE A 130 -11.19 -26.29 4.68
C PHE A 130 -11.62 -25.44 3.46
N ILE A 131 -10.65 -24.82 2.79
CA ILE A 131 -10.83 -24.01 1.57
C ILE A 131 -11.36 -24.83 0.40
N GLU A 132 -10.92 -26.08 0.21
CA GLU A 132 -11.44 -26.95 -0.86
C GLU A 132 -12.93 -27.30 -0.65
N ARG A 133 -13.36 -27.35 0.63
CA ARG A 133 -14.75 -27.59 1.02
C ARG A 133 -15.63 -26.34 0.81
N GLU A 134 -15.10 -25.16 1.10
CA GLU A 134 -15.76 -23.86 0.88
C GLU A 134 -15.75 -23.43 -0.61
N GLN A 135 -14.70 -23.74 -1.38
CA GLN A 135 -14.60 -23.42 -2.81
C GLN A 135 -15.68 -24.10 -3.64
N GLN A 136 -16.06 -25.33 -3.29
CA GLN A 136 -17.18 -26.01 -3.96
C GLN A 136 -18.53 -25.35 -3.67
N GLN A 137 -18.71 -24.72 -2.50
CA GLN A 137 -19.91 -23.93 -2.19
C GLN A 137 -19.89 -22.56 -2.88
N GLN A 138 -18.75 -21.86 -2.89
CA GLN A 138 -18.64 -20.51 -3.45
C GLN A 138 -18.68 -20.46 -4.99
N GLN A 139 -18.29 -21.53 -5.70
CA GLN A 139 -18.42 -21.59 -7.16
C GLN A 139 -19.87 -21.55 -7.67
N MET A 140 -20.84 -21.95 -6.85
CA MET A 140 -22.26 -21.80 -7.19
C MET A 140 -22.77 -20.38 -6.98
N LEU A 141 -22.11 -19.59 -6.12
CA LEU A 141 -22.50 -18.22 -5.77
C LEU A 141 -21.77 -17.14 -6.62
N MET A 142 -20.56 -17.42 -7.09
CA MET A 142 -19.73 -16.48 -7.88
C MET A 142 -20.28 -16.12 -9.26
N ARG A 143 -21.19 -16.90 -9.84
CA ARG A 143 -21.78 -16.55 -11.15
C ARG A 143 -22.70 -15.32 -11.12
N GLN A 144 -23.04 -14.82 -9.94
CA GLN A 144 -23.99 -13.71 -9.77
C GLN A 144 -23.40 -12.39 -9.26
N GLN A 145 -22.10 -12.30 -8.96
CA GLN A 145 -21.50 -11.06 -8.47
C GLN A 145 -20.25 -10.72 -9.29
N ASP A 146 -20.49 -10.26 -10.52
CA ASP A 146 -19.50 -9.65 -11.41
C ASP A 146 -19.81 -8.15 -11.61
N GLU A 147 -20.48 -7.51 -10.66
CA GLU A 147 -20.83 -6.09 -10.75
C GLU A 147 -20.56 -5.35 -9.43
N GLN A 148 -19.60 -4.42 -9.50
CA GLN A 148 -19.29 -3.30 -8.58
C GLN A 148 -18.12 -3.50 -7.59
N LEU A 149 -17.02 -2.82 -7.91
CA LEU A 149 -16.39 -1.80 -7.06
C LEU A 149 -16.45 -2.05 -5.53
N ASP A 150 -15.40 -2.66 -4.96
CA ASP A 150 -14.77 -2.20 -3.71
C ASP A 150 -13.53 -3.05 -3.40
N ASP A 151 -12.30 -2.54 -3.56
CA ASP A 151 -11.14 -3.23 -2.96
C ASP A 151 -9.94 -2.30 -2.71
N VAL A 152 -10.24 -1.14 -2.12
CA VAL A 152 -9.22 -0.26 -1.50
C VAL A 152 -9.39 -0.21 0.03
N TYR A 153 -10.44 -0.84 0.58
CA TYR A 153 -10.68 -0.87 2.01
C TYR A 153 -9.78 -1.90 2.75
N ASP A 154 -9.44 -3.02 2.12
CA ASP A 154 -8.69 -4.12 2.75
C ASP A 154 -7.20 -3.85 2.99
N THR A 155 -6.62 -2.86 2.30
CA THR A 155 -5.18 -2.54 2.45
C THR A 155 -4.92 -1.61 3.64
N VAL A 156 -5.94 -0.84 4.06
CA VAL A 156 -5.90 0.01 5.27
C VAL A 156 -6.03 -0.83 6.55
N VAL A 157 -6.73 -1.96 6.48
CA VAL A 157 -6.98 -2.86 7.62
C VAL A 157 -5.70 -3.60 8.06
N GLY A 158 -4.92 -4.15 7.12
CA GLY A 158 -3.74 -4.96 7.47
C GLY A 158 -2.64 -4.22 8.24
N LEU A 159 -2.47 -2.91 8.01
CA LEU A 159 -1.50 -2.10 8.77
C LEU A 159 -2.02 -1.67 10.15
N LYS A 160 -3.35 -1.56 10.34
CA LYS A 160 -3.96 -1.34 11.65
C LYS A 160 -3.80 -2.58 12.54
N ASP A 161 -3.87 -3.77 11.96
CA ASP A 161 -3.76 -5.03 12.69
C ASP A 161 -2.35 -5.25 13.24
N ILE A 162 -1.30 -4.94 12.47
CA ILE A 162 0.11 -5.06 12.92
C ILE A 162 0.41 -4.09 14.08
N ALA A 163 -0.05 -2.84 13.95
CA ALA A 163 -0.01 -1.82 14.99
C ALA A 163 -0.72 -2.26 16.29
N HIS A 164 -1.92 -2.82 16.13
CA HIS A 164 -2.76 -3.24 17.25
C HIS A 164 -2.21 -4.48 17.96
N VAL A 165 -1.68 -5.46 17.21
CA VAL A 165 -1.09 -6.69 17.78
C VAL A 165 0.12 -6.36 18.66
N MET A 166 1.02 -5.48 18.21
CA MET A 166 2.18 -5.08 19.03
C MET A 166 1.79 -4.23 20.25
N GLY A 167 0.74 -3.41 20.15
CA GLY A 167 0.20 -2.68 21.30
C GLY A 167 -0.38 -3.60 22.37
N ASN A 168 -1.09 -4.65 21.97
CA ASN A 168 -1.68 -5.63 22.89
C ASN A 168 -0.62 -6.54 23.54
N GLU A 169 0.44 -6.93 22.82
CA GLU A 169 1.52 -7.77 23.37
C GLU A 169 2.37 -7.08 24.45
N LEU A 170 2.34 -5.73 24.51
CA LEU A 170 2.93 -4.95 25.60
C LEU A 170 2.06 -4.97 26.86
N GLU A 171 0.74 -4.83 26.70
CA GLU A 171 -0.20 -4.83 27.83
C GLU A 171 -0.16 -6.17 28.57
N ASP A 172 -0.10 -7.28 27.83
CA ASP A 172 -0.01 -8.65 28.35
C ASP A 172 1.35 -8.98 29.01
N GLN A 173 2.41 -8.21 28.70
CA GLN A 173 3.73 -8.34 29.35
C GLN A 173 3.90 -7.45 30.59
N THR A 174 2.95 -6.56 30.84
CA THR A 174 2.96 -5.65 32.02
C THR A 174 1.94 -6.02 33.10
N SER A 175 1.13 -7.07 32.90
CA SER A 175 0.23 -7.66 33.92
C SER A 175 0.85 -8.81 34.71
#